data_AF-A0A955U457-F1
#
_entry.id   AF-A0A955U457-F1
#
_cell.length_a   1.000
_cell.length_b   1.000
_cell.length_c   1.000
_cell.angle_alpha   90.00
_cell.angle_beta   90.00
_cell.angle_gamma   90.00
#
_symmetry.space_group_name_H-M   'P 1'
#
loop_
_entity.id
_entity.type
_entity.pdbx_description
1 polymer ?
#
loop_
_entity_poly.entity_id
_entity_poly.type
_entity_poly.pdbx_seq_one_letter_code
_entity_poly.pdbx_strand_id
1 'polypeptide(L)'
;MTQAAQRAIVAALAAHPEARGSFAVRGGLLTAALVAPHPRDTEDVDLIAMPGMTLEHGRRIVREALPGADEGEVIFAETPFPGLRFLVAIDGETVQLDVGFDDPLVPPPETREILGVPVLCPRAETLIAWKLHGLFEHHDGGWRCKDMHDLWLLLRHAGADPMWIGPAVLASFESRDAPLRVTDRLLAEVMGGSSPSRKKWKSHARHHPDREVPSDLGAVVRDVATALRPIVGPLRARQPDPPAFPLIDEAGPVLAAARSEPGIRVYPHGALRVLSYERSSGFPKVEGAVTRAEHLRRALIHECRGLTLDAEGRVISRKLHRFYGLRPGDPAPTGRLLATEKLDGTLVATVALPGGPVLHTRRGPSDLADAALSWAERADGDWRGLFREQTALGRTVILEWCAASHRIVFRHPADRLVLLAVRENAAGRYTPWDELGELARRHGIELVPDRGRVHDVEAFVREIAAAPDGEGFVLRDEHGAMYKVKTERYRLLHTVREGPDHERAALRLLLGGEREVLLDLLEDRPRTGWVEAAERALE
;
A
#
# COMPACT_ATOMS: atom_id res chain seq x y z
N MET A 1 -20.21 -32.76 10.85
CA MET A 1 -21.42 -32.52 10.05
C MET A 1 -21.47 -33.57 8.94
N THR A 2 -22.64 -34.18 8.67
CA THR A 2 -22.73 -35.30 7.72
C THR A 2 -23.02 -34.81 6.30
N GLN A 3 -22.43 -35.49 5.30
CA GLN A 3 -22.76 -35.29 3.88
C GLN A 3 -24.26 -35.52 3.59
N ALA A 4 -24.96 -36.29 4.44
CA ALA A 4 -26.39 -36.51 4.34
C ALA A 4 -27.19 -35.20 4.52
N ALA A 5 -26.87 -34.41 5.55
CA ALA A 5 -27.52 -33.12 5.81
C ALA A 5 -27.27 -32.11 4.68
N GLN A 6 -26.02 -32.03 4.17
CA GLN A 6 -25.69 -31.20 3.00
C GLN A 6 -26.47 -31.62 1.75
N ARG A 7 -26.55 -32.93 1.50
CA ARG A 7 -27.32 -33.49 0.38
C ARG A 7 -28.80 -33.15 0.50
N ALA A 8 -29.37 -33.22 1.69
CA ALA A 8 -30.78 -32.89 1.92
C ALA A 8 -31.08 -31.41 1.61
N ILE A 9 -30.19 -30.49 1.99
CA ILE A 9 -30.28 -29.06 1.63
C ILE A 9 -30.23 -28.87 0.11
N VAL A 10 -29.23 -29.45 -0.56
CA VAL A 10 -29.07 -29.34 -2.02
C VAL A 10 -30.28 -29.94 -2.75
N ALA A 11 -30.82 -31.07 -2.28
CA ALA A 11 -32.01 -31.69 -2.84
C ALA A 11 -33.26 -30.82 -2.70
N ALA A 12 -33.48 -30.22 -1.53
CA ALA A 12 -34.61 -29.33 -1.28
C ALA A 12 -34.57 -28.09 -2.19
N LEU A 13 -33.40 -27.46 -2.32
CA LEU A 13 -33.20 -26.34 -3.25
C LEU A 13 -33.43 -26.75 -4.72
N ALA A 14 -32.96 -27.93 -5.12
CA ALA A 14 -33.14 -28.44 -6.48
C ALA A 14 -34.61 -28.79 -6.83
N ALA A 15 -35.40 -29.13 -5.82
CA ALA A 15 -36.82 -29.47 -5.93
C ALA A 15 -37.74 -28.23 -5.89
N HIS A 16 -37.31 -27.14 -5.25
CA HIS A 16 -38.11 -25.91 -5.16
C HIS A 16 -38.16 -25.18 -6.51
N PRO A 17 -39.35 -24.89 -7.08
CA PRO A 17 -39.50 -24.38 -8.44
C PRO A 17 -38.74 -23.08 -8.71
N GLU A 18 -38.73 -22.17 -7.73
CA GLU A 18 -38.05 -20.90 -7.86
C GLU A 18 -36.54 -21.01 -7.52
N ALA A 19 -36.17 -21.87 -6.56
CA ALA A 19 -34.79 -21.94 -6.09
C ALA A 19 -33.86 -22.58 -7.12
N ARG A 20 -34.35 -23.59 -7.86
CA ARG A 20 -33.59 -24.37 -8.85
C ARG A 20 -32.89 -23.51 -9.92
N GLY A 21 -33.52 -22.41 -10.33
CA GLY A 21 -32.96 -21.46 -11.31
C GLY A 21 -32.34 -20.21 -10.70
N SER A 22 -32.48 -20.03 -9.40
CA SER A 22 -32.12 -18.82 -8.66
C SER A 22 -30.75 -18.92 -7.99
N PHE A 23 -30.31 -20.13 -7.65
CA PHE A 23 -29.04 -20.35 -6.96
C PHE A 23 -28.18 -21.39 -7.68
N ALA A 24 -26.87 -21.18 -7.63
CA ALA A 24 -25.87 -22.18 -8.01
C ALA A 24 -25.03 -22.58 -6.79
N VAL A 25 -24.78 -23.88 -6.64
CA VAL A 25 -23.92 -24.43 -5.58
C VAL A 25 -22.46 -24.14 -5.91
N ARG A 26 -21.73 -23.53 -4.98
CA ARG A 26 -20.32 -23.14 -5.13
C ARG A 26 -19.47 -23.66 -3.96
N GLY A 27 -18.28 -23.09 -3.80
CA GLY A 27 -17.48 -23.23 -2.59
C GLY A 27 -16.94 -24.64 -2.38
N GLY A 28 -16.91 -25.09 -1.12
CA GLY A 28 -16.25 -26.34 -0.75
C GLY A 28 -16.88 -27.58 -1.37
N LEU A 29 -18.22 -27.65 -1.46
CA LEU A 29 -18.93 -28.80 -2.04
C LEU A 29 -18.61 -28.97 -3.53
N LEU A 30 -18.65 -27.87 -4.28
CA LEU A 30 -18.29 -27.89 -5.69
C LEU A 30 -16.79 -28.19 -5.88
N THR A 31 -15.92 -27.62 -5.04
CA THR A 31 -14.48 -27.91 -5.10
C THR A 31 -14.23 -29.40 -4.91
N ALA A 32 -14.88 -30.03 -3.92
CA ALA A 32 -14.78 -31.47 -3.66
C ALA A 32 -15.22 -32.32 -4.85
N ALA A 33 -16.35 -31.96 -5.48
CA ALA A 33 -16.86 -32.67 -6.65
C ALA A 33 -15.92 -32.54 -7.86
N LEU A 34 -15.25 -31.40 -8.02
CA LEU A 34 -14.34 -31.14 -9.15
C LEU A 34 -12.97 -31.83 -9.01
N VAL A 35 -12.49 -32.03 -7.78
CA VAL A 35 -11.15 -32.57 -7.54
C VAL A 35 -11.17 -34.05 -7.13
N ALA A 36 -12.34 -34.70 -7.11
CA ALA A 36 -12.46 -36.11 -6.83
C ALA A 36 -11.53 -36.95 -7.74
N PRO A 37 -10.87 -38.00 -7.22
CA PRO A 37 -11.05 -38.62 -5.90
C PRO A 37 -10.22 -37.98 -4.76
N HIS A 38 -9.58 -36.82 -4.97
CA HIS A 38 -8.73 -36.21 -3.95
C HIS A 38 -9.57 -35.68 -2.76
N PRO A 39 -9.24 -36.04 -1.51
CA PRO A 39 -10.04 -35.65 -0.36
C PRO A 39 -10.11 -34.13 -0.17
N ARG A 40 -11.34 -33.61 -0.14
CA ARG A 40 -11.65 -32.21 0.17
C ARG A 40 -13.01 -32.14 0.87
N ASP A 41 -13.00 -32.36 2.17
CA ASP A 41 -14.17 -32.21 3.04
C ASP A 41 -14.60 -30.75 3.19
N THR A 42 -15.89 -30.52 3.51
CA THR A 42 -16.46 -29.20 3.75
C THR A 42 -17.60 -29.29 4.75
N GLU A 43 -17.75 -28.26 5.58
CA GLU A 43 -18.70 -28.22 6.70
C GLU A 43 -19.88 -27.27 6.45
N ASP A 44 -19.94 -26.66 5.28
CA ASP A 44 -20.88 -25.63 4.91
C ASP A 44 -21.49 -25.95 3.54
N VAL A 45 -22.61 -25.30 3.24
CA VAL A 45 -23.18 -25.22 1.90
C VAL A 45 -23.03 -23.78 1.44
N ASP A 46 -22.28 -23.56 0.35
CA ASP A 46 -22.15 -22.24 -0.25
C ASP A 46 -23.01 -22.16 -1.52
N LEU A 47 -23.79 -21.10 -1.64
CA LEU A 47 -24.55 -20.73 -2.81
C LEU A 47 -24.06 -19.41 -3.38
N ILE A 48 -24.31 -19.22 -4.68
CA ILE A 48 -24.30 -17.91 -5.32
C ILE A 48 -25.67 -17.66 -5.93
N ALA A 49 -26.25 -16.50 -5.63
CA ALA A 49 -27.46 -16.03 -6.29
C ALA A 49 -27.17 -15.66 -7.75
N MET A 50 -28.10 -15.95 -8.65
CA MET A 50 -28.00 -15.51 -10.04
C MET A 50 -27.98 -13.96 -10.11
N PRO A 51 -27.28 -13.35 -11.09
CA PRO A 51 -27.11 -11.91 -11.16
C PRO A 51 -28.43 -11.12 -11.14
N GLY A 52 -28.44 -10.00 -10.41
CA GLY A 52 -29.60 -9.10 -10.30
C GLY A 52 -30.61 -9.46 -9.21
N MET A 53 -30.36 -10.52 -8.45
CA MET A 53 -31.20 -10.88 -7.30
C MET A 53 -30.95 -9.97 -6.10
N THR A 54 -32.02 -9.50 -5.46
CA THR A 54 -31.92 -8.74 -4.20
C THR A 54 -31.77 -9.67 -2.99
N LEU A 55 -31.18 -9.18 -1.91
CA LEU A 55 -31.06 -9.92 -0.64
C LEU A 55 -32.44 -10.34 -0.10
N GLU A 56 -33.44 -9.46 -0.19
CA GLU A 56 -34.81 -9.74 0.28
C GLU A 56 -35.43 -10.90 -0.51
N HIS A 57 -35.30 -10.87 -1.83
CA HIS A 57 -35.80 -11.93 -2.70
C HIS A 57 -35.08 -13.25 -2.41
N GLY A 58 -33.75 -13.25 -2.36
CA GLY A 58 -32.95 -14.43 -2.07
C GLY A 58 -33.30 -15.05 -0.71
N ARG A 59 -33.46 -14.20 0.32
CA ARG A 59 -33.87 -14.63 1.66
C ARG A 59 -35.21 -15.33 1.66
N ARG A 60 -36.21 -14.76 0.98
CA ARG A 60 -37.54 -15.36 0.86
C ARG A 60 -37.46 -16.77 0.24
N ILE A 61 -36.77 -16.92 -0.90
CA ILE A 61 -36.67 -18.21 -1.58
C ILE A 61 -36.00 -19.25 -0.68
N VAL A 62 -34.89 -18.90 -0.01
CA VAL A 62 -34.18 -19.85 0.87
C VAL A 62 -35.11 -20.36 1.98
N ARG A 63 -35.87 -19.47 2.62
CA ARG A 63 -36.79 -19.84 3.70
C ARG A 63 -37.97 -20.68 3.23
N GLU A 64 -38.48 -20.42 2.03
CA GLU A 64 -39.55 -21.23 1.42
C GLU A 64 -39.04 -22.63 1.04
N ALA A 65 -37.83 -22.72 0.48
CA ALA A 65 -37.22 -23.98 0.08
C ALA A 65 -36.71 -24.81 1.26
N LEU A 66 -36.32 -24.17 2.37
CA LEU A 66 -35.74 -24.81 3.55
C LEU A 66 -36.49 -24.36 4.81
N PRO A 67 -37.58 -25.06 5.20
CA PRO A 67 -38.37 -24.71 6.39
C PRO A 67 -37.60 -24.74 7.72
N GLY A 68 -36.45 -25.43 7.76
CA GLY A 68 -35.55 -25.48 8.92
C GLY A 68 -34.52 -24.35 8.97
N ALA A 69 -34.51 -23.43 8.00
CA ALA A 69 -33.64 -22.26 7.99
C ALA A 69 -34.16 -21.18 8.94
N ASP A 70 -33.24 -20.49 9.62
CA ASP A 70 -33.54 -19.31 10.43
C ASP A 70 -33.89 -18.05 9.57
N GLU A 71 -33.93 -16.88 10.20
CA GLU A 71 -34.28 -15.62 9.54
C GLU A 71 -33.28 -15.16 8.46
N GLY A 72 -32.06 -15.70 8.45
CA GLY A 72 -30.96 -15.24 7.61
C GLY A 72 -30.31 -13.94 8.10
N GLU A 73 -29.07 -14.01 8.54
CA GLU A 73 -28.26 -12.83 8.88
C GLU A 73 -27.67 -12.21 7.60
N VAL A 74 -27.65 -10.87 7.51
CA VAL A 74 -26.87 -10.19 6.46
C VAL A 74 -25.41 -10.16 6.89
N ILE A 75 -24.55 -10.77 6.10
CA ILE A 75 -23.10 -10.78 6.32
C ILE A 75 -22.43 -9.78 5.37
N PHE A 76 -21.29 -9.23 5.79
CA PHE A 76 -20.53 -8.23 5.02
C PHE A 76 -21.36 -6.99 4.63
N ALA A 77 -22.31 -6.59 5.50
CA ALA A 77 -23.23 -5.48 5.28
C ALA A 77 -22.51 -4.13 5.08
N GLU A 78 -21.28 -4.01 5.60
CA GLU A 78 -20.40 -2.86 5.45
C GLU A 78 -19.70 -2.77 4.09
N THR A 79 -19.85 -3.80 3.26
CA THR A 79 -19.21 -3.89 1.95
C THR A 79 -20.22 -3.67 0.82
N PRO A 80 -19.76 -3.32 -0.40
CA PRO A 80 -20.63 -3.29 -1.58
C PRO A 80 -21.18 -4.66 -2.01
N PHE A 81 -20.76 -5.75 -1.37
CA PHE A 81 -21.06 -7.14 -1.76
C PHE A 81 -21.63 -7.92 -0.55
N PRO A 82 -22.79 -7.53 -0.02
CA PRO A 82 -23.39 -8.22 1.12
C PRO A 82 -23.81 -9.65 0.74
N GLY A 83 -23.85 -10.52 1.74
CA GLY A 83 -24.34 -11.89 1.62
C GLY A 83 -25.44 -12.20 2.62
N LEU A 84 -25.96 -13.42 2.54
CA LEU A 84 -26.84 -13.99 3.56
C LEU A 84 -26.20 -15.22 4.18
N ARG A 85 -26.37 -15.39 5.49
CA ARG A 85 -26.01 -16.61 6.22
C ARG A 85 -27.22 -17.16 6.94
N PHE A 86 -27.45 -18.45 6.81
CA PHE A 86 -28.50 -19.19 7.50
C PHE A 86 -27.89 -20.32 8.31
N LEU A 87 -28.49 -20.61 9.45
CA LEU A 87 -28.36 -21.90 10.12
C LEU A 87 -29.59 -22.75 9.76
N VAL A 88 -29.36 -23.91 9.17
CA VAL A 88 -30.42 -24.80 8.69
C VAL A 88 -30.46 -26.05 9.55
N ALA A 89 -31.54 -26.21 10.32
CA ALA A 89 -31.80 -27.43 11.09
C ALA A 89 -32.40 -28.50 10.16
N ILE A 90 -31.67 -29.59 9.94
CA ILE A 90 -32.09 -30.68 9.06
C ILE A 90 -31.52 -32.01 9.57
N ASP A 91 -32.34 -33.06 9.59
CA ASP A 91 -31.97 -34.41 10.01
C ASP A 91 -31.23 -34.49 11.37
N GLY A 92 -31.59 -33.61 12.32
CA GLY A 92 -30.98 -33.57 13.65
C GLY A 92 -29.61 -32.87 13.72
N GLU A 93 -29.15 -32.29 12.62
CA GLU A 93 -27.94 -31.48 12.52
C GLU A 93 -28.27 -30.02 12.20
N THR A 94 -27.32 -29.13 12.44
CA THR A 94 -27.37 -27.73 12.01
C THR A 94 -26.26 -27.50 11.01
N VAL A 95 -26.62 -27.06 9.80
CA VAL A 95 -25.70 -26.79 8.70
C VAL A 95 -25.69 -25.30 8.42
N GLN A 96 -24.50 -24.72 8.25
CA GLN A 96 -24.38 -23.34 7.77
C GLN A 96 -24.60 -23.30 6.26
N LEU A 97 -25.47 -22.39 5.81
CA LEU A 97 -25.73 -22.08 4.42
C LEU A 97 -25.40 -20.61 4.16
N ASP A 98 -24.41 -20.36 3.31
CA ASP A 98 -24.02 -19.01 2.90
C ASP A 98 -24.47 -18.73 1.47
N VAL A 99 -25.01 -17.54 1.21
CA VAL A 99 -25.41 -17.09 -0.12
C VAL A 99 -24.65 -15.83 -0.47
N GLY A 100 -23.76 -15.92 -1.46
CA GLY A 100 -23.13 -14.76 -2.08
C GLY A 100 -24.03 -14.12 -3.14
N PHE A 101 -23.83 -12.83 -3.38
CA PHE A 101 -24.55 -12.04 -4.38
C PHE A 101 -23.56 -11.28 -5.27
N ASP A 102 -23.99 -10.97 -6.50
CA ASP A 102 -23.30 -10.10 -7.46
C ASP A 102 -21.87 -10.53 -7.87
N ASP A 103 -21.43 -11.74 -7.52
CA ASP A 103 -20.20 -12.28 -8.10
C ASP A 103 -20.41 -12.71 -9.55
N PRO A 104 -19.44 -12.44 -10.45
CA PRO A 104 -19.57 -12.76 -11.86
C PRO A 104 -19.49 -14.26 -12.13
N LEU A 105 -20.44 -14.76 -12.91
CA LEU A 105 -20.47 -16.14 -13.41
C LEU A 105 -20.00 -16.17 -14.86
N VAL A 106 -18.67 -16.14 -15.04
CA VAL A 106 -18.03 -16.19 -16.36
C VAL A 106 -17.08 -17.37 -16.41
N PRO A 107 -17.32 -18.37 -17.27
CA PRO A 107 -18.49 -18.57 -18.14
C PRO A 107 -19.81 -18.80 -17.36
N PRO A 108 -20.98 -18.75 -18.04
CA PRO A 108 -22.26 -19.07 -17.41
C PRO A 108 -22.24 -20.42 -16.67
N PRO A 109 -23.01 -20.56 -15.57
CA PRO A 109 -23.02 -21.78 -14.78
C PRO A 109 -23.58 -22.95 -15.58
N GLU A 110 -23.19 -24.17 -15.19
CA GLU A 110 -23.63 -25.42 -15.81
C GLU A 110 -24.27 -26.34 -14.77
N THR A 111 -25.11 -27.27 -15.22
CA THR A 111 -25.65 -28.29 -14.32
C THR A 111 -24.59 -29.36 -14.04
N ARG A 112 -24.38 -29.67 -12.75
CA ARG A 112 -23.48 -30.73 -12.29
C ARG A 112 -24.12 -31.49 -11.14
N GLU A 113 -23.75 -32.76 -11.01
CA GLU A 113 -24.15 -33.55 -9.84
C GLU A 113 -23.30 -33.19 -8.62
N ILE A 114 -23.97 -32.73 -7.57
CA ILE A 114 -23.38 -32.51 -6.24
C ILE A 114 -24.07 -33.46 -5.27
N LEU A 115 -23.30 -34.36 -4.65
CA LEU A 115 -23.84 -35.39 -3.75
C LEU A 115 -24.98 -36.22 -4.39
N GLY A 116 -24.89 -36.46 -5.71
CA GLY A 116 -25.88 -37.18 -6.50
C GLY A 116 -27.16 -36.39 -6.83
N VAL A 117 -27.15 -35.06 -6.67
CA VAL A 117 -28.26 -34.17 -7.02
C VAL A 117 -27.84 -33.23 -8.15
N PRO A 118 -28.56 -33.18 -9.29
CA PRO A 118 -28.23 -32.25 -10.37
C PRO A 118 -28.65 -30.82 -10.02
N VAL A 119 -27.67 -29.92 -9.94
CA VAL A 119 -27.86 -28.50 -9.59
C VAL A 119 -27.01 -27.59 -10.47
N LEU A 120 -27.37 -26.31 -10.57
CA LEU A 120 -26.50 -25.32 -11.20
C LEU A 120 -25.24 -25.13 -10.35
N CYS A 121 -24.10 -25.01 -11.02
CA CYS A 121 -22.80 -24.77 -10.42
C CYS A 121 -22.01 -23.78 -11.29
N PRO A 122 -21.25 -22.85 -10.70
CA PRO A 122 -20.20 -22.15 -11.43
C PRO A 122 -19.24 -23.17 -12.06
N ARG A 123 -18.65 -22.84 -13.20
CA ARG A 123 -17.63 -23.71 -13.80
C ARG A 123 -16.30 -23.60 -13.05
N ALA A 124 -15.42 -24.57 -13.28
CA ALA A 124 -14.11 -24.64 -12.62
C ALA A 124 -13.28 -23.38 -12.84
N GLU A 125 -13.39 -22.74 -14.01
CA GLU A 125 -12.67 -21.52 -14.36
C GLU A 125 -13.10 -20.34 -13.48
N THR A 126 -14.39 -20.21 -13.20
CA THR A 126 -14.95 -19.21 -12.28
C THR A 126 -14.42 -19.44 -10.86
N LEU A 127 -14.39 -20.69 -10.39
CA LEU A 127 -13.83 -21.01 -9.07
C LEU A 127 -12.33 -20.70 -9.01
N ILE A 128 -11.55 -21.06 -10.02
CA ILE A 128 -10.12 -20.73 -10.11
C ILE A 128 -9.93 -19.22 -10.02
N ALA A 129 -10.72 -18.44 -10.75
CA ALA A 129 -10.65 -16.99 -10.75
C ALA A 129 -11.01 -16.38 -9.38
N TRP A 130 -12.09 -16.84 -8.73
CA TRP A 130 -12.47 -16.41 -7.38
C TRP A 130 -11.42 -16.78 -6.33
N LYS A 131 -10.82 -17.98 -6.43
CA LYS A 131 -9.74 -18.41 -5.53
C LYS A 131 -8.47 -17.59 -5.75
N LEU A 132 -8.13 -17.30 -7.00
CA LEU A 132 -7.02 -16.42 -7.33
C LEU A 132 -7.25 -15.01 -6.78
N HIS A 133 -8.43 -14.43 -6.95
CA HIS A 133 -8.78 -13.12 -6.38
C HIS A 133 -8.71 -13.15 -4.84
N GLY A 134 -9.30 -14.18 -4.21
CA GLY A 134 -9.32 -14.38 -2.75
C GLY A 134 -7.94 -14.44 -2.09
N LEU A 135 -6.90 -14.82 -2.84
CA LEU A 135 -5.50 -14.75 -2.37
C LEU A 135 -5.03 -13.32 -2.06
N PHE A 136 -5.62 -12.31 -2.69
CA PHE A 136 -5.16 -10.92 -2.64
C PHE A 136 -6.18 -9.96 -2.04
N GLU A 137 -7.29 -10.44 -1.48
CA GLU A 137 -8.31 -9.58 -0.84
C GLU A 137 -7.82 -8.89 0.45
N HIS A 138 -6.68 -9.31 1.02
CA HIS A 138 -6.13 -8.71 2.23
C HIS A 138 -5.03 -7.70 1.90
N HIS A 139 -5.15 -6.50 2.47
CA HIS A 139 -4.17 -5.43 2.38
C HIS A 139 -2.77 -5.83 2.89
N ASP A 140 -1.78 -5.03 2.50
CA ASP A 140 -0.42 -5.04 3.07
C ASP A 140 0.27 -6.43 2.98
N GLY A 141 -0.04 -7.16 1.92
CA GLY A 141 0.57 -8.46 1.64
C GLY A 141 -0.07 -9.64 2.39
N GLY A 142 -1.23 -9.46 3.03
CA GLY A 142 -2.02 -10.59 3.53
C GLY A 142 -2.42 -11.56 2.42
N TRP A 143 -2.62 -12.84 2.76
CA TRP A 143 -3.09 -13.87 1.81
C TRP A 143 -3.78 -15.03 2.55
N ARG A 144 -4.61 -15.80 1.84
CA ARG A 144 -5.39 -16.92 2.40
C ARG A 144 -4.81 -18.28 2.02
N CYS A 145 -4.45 -19.09 3.01
CA CYS A 145 -3.86 -20.42 2.77
C CYS A 145 -4.84 -21.40 2.15
N LYS A 146 -6.11 -21.38 2.58
CA LYS A 146 -7.15 -22.23 2.00
C LYS A 146 -7.33 -21.99 0.50
N ASP A 147 -7.28 -20.73 0.07
CA ASP A 147 -7.48 -20.38 -1.33
C ASP A 147 -6.26 -20.75 -2.18
N MET A 148 -5.04 -20.69 -1.63
CA MET A 148 -3.84 -21.21 -2.31
C MET A 148 -3.93 -22.72 -2.52
N HIS A 149 -4.36 -23.45 -1.49
CA HIS A 149 -4.51 -24.89 -1.55
C HIS A 149 -5.61 -25.31 -2.53
N ASP A 150 -6.79 -24.69 -2.44
CA ASP A 150 -7.90 -24.95 -3.36
C ASP A 150 -7.50 -24.60 -4.81
N LEU A 151 -6.79 -23.49 -5.04
CA LEU A 151 -6.29 -23.12 -6.37
C LEU A 151 -5.32 -24.16 -6.93
N TRP A 152 -4.40 -24.67 -6.11
CA TRP A 152 -3.46 -25.73 -6.51
C TRP A 152 -4.19 -27.02 -6.89
N LEU A 153 -5.20 -27.44 -6.12
CA LEU A 153 -6.01 -28.62 -6.44
C LEU A 153 -6.83 -28.42 -7.72
N LEU A 154 -7.53 -27.28 -7.85
CA LEU A 154 -8.39 -26.98 -8.99
C LEU A 154 -7.61 -26.94 -10.31
N LEU A 155 -6.44 -26.30 -10.31
CA LEU A 155 -5.58 -26.21 -11.51
C LEU A 155 -5.07 -27.57 -11.99
N ARG A 156 -4.99 -28.57 -11.10
CA ARG A 156 -4.47 -29.91 -11.42
C ARG A 156 -5.56 -30.91 -11.79
N HIS A 157 -6.73 -30.79 -11.15
CA HIS A 157 -7.72 -31.87 -11.14
C HIS A 157 -9.09 -31.46 -11.69
N ALA A 158 -9.45 -30.17 -11.72
CA ALA A 158 -10.80 -29.75 -12.06
C ALA A 158 -11.15 -29.81 -13.56
N GLY A 159 -10.19 -30.07 -14.44
CA GLY A 159 -10.41 -30.13 -15.88
C GLY A 159 -10.86 -28.80 -16.50
N ALA A 160 -10.39 -27.68 -15.95
CA ALA A 160 -10.72 -26.33 -16.42
C ALA A 160 -10.26 -26.10 -17.88
N ASP A 161 -11.11 -25.48 -18.70
CA ASP A 161 -10.77 -25.05 -20.05
C ASP A 161 -9.89 -23.80 -19.99
N PRO A 162 -8.62 -23.86 -20.44
CA PRO A 162 -7.71 -22.72 -20.41
C PRO A 162 -8.24 -21.47 -21.13
N MET A 163 -9.12 -21.66 -22.14
CA MET A 163 -9.73 -20.55 -22.88
C MET A 163 -10.62 -19.66 -22.00
N TRP A 164 -11.22 -20.24 -20.96
CA TRP A 164 -12.17 -19.55 -20.08
C TRP A 164 -11.54 -18.99 -18.80
N ILE A 165 -10.35 -19.45 -18.40
CA ILE A 165 -9.66 -18.96 -17.20
C ILE A 165 -9.36 -17.46 -17.32
N GLY A 166 -8.89 -16.98 -18.48
CA GLY A 166 -8.59 -15.56 -18.69
C GLY A 166 -9.82 -14.65 -18.52
N PRO A 167 -10.92 -14.88 -19.25
CA PRO A 167 -12.18 -14.15 -19.06
C PRO A 167 -12.72 -14.22 -17.62
N ALA A 168 -12.66 -15.38 -16.96
CA ALA A 168 -13.11 -15.54 -15.58
C ALA A 168 -12.27 -14.68 -14.61
N VAL A 169 -10.95 -14.67 -14.78
CA VAL A 169 -10.01 -13.86 -13.99
C VAL A 169 -10.30 -12.38 -14.19
N LEU A 170 -10.46 -11.91 -15.42
CA LEU A 170 -10.81 -10.51 -15.69
C LEU A 170 -12.13 -10.11 -15.02
N ALA A 171 -13.17 -10.93 -15.17
CA ALA A 171 -14.48 -10.65 -14.57
C ALA A 171 -14.40 -10.58 -13.05
N SER A 172 -13.72 -11.54 -12.41
CA SER A 172 -13.60 -11.63 -10.94
C SER A 172 -12.79 -10.49 -10.33
N PHE A 173 -11.72 -10.05 -11.00
CA PHE A 173 -10.89 -8.95 -10.52
C PHE A 173 -11.59 -7.60 -10.74
N GLU A 174 -12.24 -7.42 -11.90
CA GLU A 174 -12.91 -6.16 -12.22
C GLU A 174 -14.15 -5.93 -11.36
N SER A 175 -14.91 -6.98 -11.02
CA SER A 175 -16.08 -6.86 -10.13
C SER A 175 -15.74 -6.34 -8.74
N ARG A 176 -14.47 -6.41 -8.33
CA ARG A 176 -13.97 -5.96 -7.01
C ARG A 176 -12.99 -4.77 -7.10
N ASP A 177 -12.90 -4.12 -8.25
CA ASP A 177 -11.90 -3.07 -8.54
C ASP A 177 -10.44 -3.49 -8.23
N ALA A 178 -10.15 -4.79 -8.35
CA ALA A 178 -8.82 -5.33 -8.09
C ALA A 178 -7.98 -5.31 -9.38
N PRO A 179 -6.83 -4.60 -9.42
CA PRO A 179 -5.95 -4.64 -10.58
C PRO A 179 -5.14 -5.93 -10.60
N LEU A 180 -4.81 -6.48 -11.78
CA LEU A 180 -4.06 -7.73 -11.88
C LEU A 180 -2.64 -7.64 -11.30
N ARG A 181 -2.09 -6.43 -11.10
CA ARG A 181 -0.77 -6.23 -10.48
C ARG A 181 -0.64 -6.81 -9.07
N VAL A 182 -1.75 -7.01 -8.36
CA VAL A 182 -1.69 -7.69 -7.05
C VAL A 182 -1.18 -9.13 -7.18
N THR A 183 -1.29 -9.75 -8.36
CA THR A 183 -0.80 -11.10 -8.67
C THR A 183 0.70 -11.18 -8.92
N ASP A 184 1.41 -10.05 -9.04
CA ASP A 184 2.83 -10.02 -9.43
C ASP A 184 3.70 -10.86 -8.48
N ARG A 185 3.42 -10.82 -7.17
CA ARG A 185 4.13 -11.63 -6.16
C ARG A 185 3.94 -13.14 -6.32
N LEU A 186 2.80 -13.58 -6.87
CA LEU A 186 2.55 -14.99 -7.19
C LEU A 186 3.29 -15.37 -8.47
N LEU A 187 3.12 -14.57 -9.52
CA LEU A 187 3.72 -14.84 -10.83
C LEU A 187 5.26 -14.82 -10.80
N ALA A 188 5.83 -14.00 -9.93
CA ALA A 188 7.28 -13.93 -9.66
C ALA A 188 7.77 -14.96 -8.63
N GLU A 189 6.91 -15.86 -8.13
CA GLU A 189 7.25 -16.95 -7.21
C GLU A 189 7.83 -16.48 -5.84
N VAL A 190 7.56 -15.24 -5.45
CA VAL A 190 8.04 -14.66 -4.17
C VAL A 190 7.00 -14.74 -3.05
N MET A 191 5.74 -15.06 -3.38
CA MET A 191 4.68 -15.26 -2.39
C MET A 191 5.03 -16.40 -1.42
N GLY A 192 4.74 -16.21 -0.13
CA GLY A 192 4.94 -17.25 0.87
C GLY A 192 6.39 -17.45 1.34
N GLY A 193 7.36 -16.70 0.80
CA GLY A 193 8.79 -16.80 1.13
C GLY A 193 9.17 -16.39 2.55
N SER A 194 8.26 -15.81 3.34
CA SER A 194 8.52 -15.39 4.72
C SER A 194 8.35 -16.53 5.74
N SER A 195 9.12 -16.47 6.84
CA SER A 195 8.99 -17.42 7.96
C SER A 195 7.56 -17.51 8.52
N PRO A 196 6.83 -16.39 8.74
CA PRO A 196 5.42 -16.44 9.12
C PRO A 196 4.53 -17.17 8.11
N SER A 197 4.74 -16.97 6.81
CA SER A 197 3.95 -17.63 5.76
C SER A 197 4.15 -19.15 5.77
N ARG A 198 5.40 -19.61 5.92
CA ARG A 198 5.70 -21.05 6.04
C ARG A 198 5.06 -21.66 7.29
N LYS A 199 5.07 -20.95 8.43
CA LYS A 199 4.39 -21.40 9.65
C LYS A 199 2.88 -21.50 9.44
N LYS A 200 2.28 -20.51 8.78
CA LYS A 200 0.85 -20.48 8.45
C LYS A 200 0.45 -21.69 7.58
N TRP A 201 1.24 -22.00 6.56
CA TRP A 201 1.03 -23.18 5.69
C TRP A 201 1.14 -24.51 6.43
N LYS A 202 2.18 -24.69 7.25
CA LYS A 202 2.31 -25.89 8.11
C LYS A 202 1.13 -26.04 9.06
N SER A 203 0.59 -24.94 9.58
CA SER A 203 -0.59 -24.97 10.42
C SER A 203 -1.83 -25.42 9.63
N HIS A 204 -2.02 -24.91 8.41
CA HIS A 204 -3.11 -25.34 7.52
C HIS A 204 -3.08 -26.85 7.25
N ALA A 205 -1.92 -27.40 6.90
CA ALA A 205 -1.77 -28.84 6.66
C ALA A 205 -2.16 -29.69 7.89
N ARG A 206 -1.79 -29.27 9.10
CA ARG A 206 -2.12 -30.00 10.35
C ARG A 206 -3.61 -30.02 10.69
N HIS A 207 -4.36 -28.98 10.33
CA HIS A 207 -5.80 -28.92 10.59
C HIS A 207 -6.62 -29.70 9.55
N HIS A 208 -5.97 -30.20 8.50
CA HIS A 208 -6.62 -30.95 7.43
C HIS A 208 -5.81 -32.22 7.07
N PRO A 209 -5.62 -33.14 8.03
CA PRO A 209 -4.72 -34.29 7.87
C PRO A 209 -5.14 -35.24 6.75
N ASP A 210 -6.43 -35.27 6.41
CA ASP A 210 -6.97 -36.14 5.36
C ASP A 210 -6.83 -35.52 3.95
N ARG A 211 -6.46 -34.23 3.85
CA ARG A 211 -6.29 -33.54 2.57
C ARG A 211 -4.86 -33.69 2.05
N GLU A 212 -4.71 -33.76 0.73
CA GLU A 212 -3.40 -33.73 0.08
C GLU A 212 -2.81 -32.31 0.11
N VAL A 213 -2.14 -31.96 1.20
CA VAL A 213 -1.46 -30.65 1.35
C VAL A 213 0.06 -30.84 1.25
N PRO A 214 0.73 -30.37 0.19
CA PRO A 214 2.18 -30.47 0.07
C PRO A 214 2.90 -29.76 1.23
N SER A 215 3.96 -30.34 1.76
CA SER A 215 4.71 -29.76 2.89
C SER A 215 5.51 -28.51 2.51
N ASP A 216 5.94 -28.42 1.24
CA ASP A 216 6.68 -27.29 0.69
C ASP A 216 5.75 -26.27 0.01
N LEU A 217 5.46 -25.16 0.71
CA LEU A 217 4.73 -24.03 0.15
C LEU A 217 5.40 -23.45 -1.10
N GLY A 218 6.73 -23.44 -1.17
CA GLY A 218 7.46 -22.91 -2.31
C GLY A 218 7.21 -23.71 -3.58
N ALA A 219 7.10 -25.04 -3.47
CA ALA A 219 6.68 -25.89 -4.59
C ALA A 219 5.24 -25.58 -5.03
N VAL A 220 4.30 -25.43 -4.09
CA VAL A 220 2.90 -25.10 -4.40
C VAL A 220 2.78 -23.76 -5.14
N VAL A 221 3.48 -22.73 -4.66
CA VAL A 221 3.50 -21.40 -5.30
C VAL A 221 4.06 -21.50 -6.73
N ARG A 222 5.13 -22.26 -6.94
CA ARG A 222 5.72 -22.48 -8.27
C ARG A 222 4.78 -23.21 -9.22
N ASP A 223 4.10 -24.25 -8.76
CA ASP A 223 3.12 -24.99 -9.56
C ASP A 223 1.98 -24.08 -10.02
N VAL A 224 1.39 -23.33 -9.08
CA VAL A 224 0.29 -22.39 -9.36
C VAL A 224 0.75 -21.28 -10.30
N ALA A 225 1.93 -20.70 -10.06
CA ALA A 225 2.50 -19.67 -10.93
C ALA A 225 2.76 -20.21 -12.34
N THR A 226 3.29 -21.42 -12.46
CA THR A 226 3.57 -22.07 -13.76
C THR A 226 2.29 -22.26 -14.58
N ALA A 227 1.22 -22.72 -13.94
CA ALA A 227 -0.07 -22.92 -14.60
C ALA A 227 -0.74 -21.60 -15.03
N LEU A 228 -0.66 -20.56 -14.19
CA LEU A 228 -1.36 -19.29 -14.44
C LEU A 228 -0.56 -18.30 -15.29
N ARG A 229 0.77 -18.32 -15.25
CA ARG A 229 1.64 -17.37 -15.99
C ARG A 229 1.31 -17.24 -17.49
N PRO A 230 1.10 -18.33 -18.28
CA PRO A 230 0.78 -18.18 -19.70
C PRO A 230 -0.58 -17.53 -19.98
N ILE A 231 -1.48 -17.50 -18.99
CA ILE A 231 -2.84 -16.96 -19.11
C ILE A 231 -2.91 -15.56 -18.51
N VAL A 232 -2.53 -15.41 -17.24
CA VAL A 232 -2.61 -14.17 -16.46
C VAL A 232 -1.50 -13.19 -16.84
N GLY A 233 -0.30 -13.68 -17.19
CA GLY A 233 0.84 -12.83 -17.56
C GLY A 233 0.53 -11.88 -18.72
N PRO A 234 0.01 -12.35 -19.87
CA PRO A 234 -0.40 -11.49 -20.96
C PRO A 234 -1.53 -10.50 -20.59
N LEU A 235 -2.47 -10.91 -19.73
CA LEU A 235 -3.55 -10.03 -19.27
C LEU A 235 -3.02 -8.91 -18.36
N ARG A 236 -2.12 -9.27 -17.44
CA ARG A 236 -1.42 -8.34 -16.55
C ARG A 236 -0.57 -7.34 -17.34
N ALA A 237 0.15 -7.80 -18.37
CA ALA A 237 0.99 -6.95 -19.21
C ALA A 237 0.18 -5.92 -20.03
N ARG A 238 -1.10 -6.18 -20.30
CA ARG A 238 -2.02 -5.24 -20.97
C ARG A 238 -2.61 -4.19 -20.03
N GLN A 239 -2.52 -4.40 -18.71
CA GLN A 239 -2.96 -3.42 -17.72
C GLN A 239 -1.78 -2.49 -17.38
N PRO A 240 -1.84 -1.21 -17.75
CA PRO A 240 -0.79 -0.27 -17.39
C PRO A 240 -0.71 -0.14 -15.87
N ASP A 241 0.51 -0.03 -15.37
CA ASP A 241 0.71 0.37 -13.98
C ASP A 241 0.22 1.81 -13.77
N PRO A 242 -0.32 2.11 -12.58
CA PRO A 242 -0.69 3.47 -12.25
C PRO A 242 0.56 4.35 -12.31
N PRO A 243 0.42 5.63 -12.64
CA PRO A 243 1.55 6.55 -12.62
C PRO A 243 2.18 6.56 -11.23
N ALA A 244 3.49 6.76 -11.16
CA ALA A 244 4.24 6.82 -9.90
C ALA A 244 3.66 7.84 -8.91
N PHE A 245 3.04 8.91 -9.44
CA PHE A 245 2.34 9.92 -8.66
C PHE A 245 0.93 10.15 -9.23
N PRO A 246 -0.07 10.42 -8.38
CA PRO A 246 -1.42 10.70 -8.86
C PRO A 246 -1.46 12.06 -9.58
N LEU A 247 -2.29 12.15 -10.61
CA LEU A 247 -2.68 13.43 -11.20
C LEU A 247 -3.53 14.20 -10.17
N ILE A 248 -3.22 15.47 -9.96
CA ILE A 248 -3.98 16.38 -9.10
C ILE A 248 -4.22 17.67 -9.90
N ASP A 249 -5.22 17.62 -10.76
CA ASP A 249 -5.78 18.75 -11.51
C ASP A 249 -6.92 19.43 -10.74
N GLU A 250 -7.67 18.66 -9.94
CA GLU A 250 -8.74 19.14 -9.07
C GLU A 250 -8.48 18.88 -7.58
N ALA A 251 -8.90 19.81 -6.72
CA ALA A 251 -8.74 19.67 -5.27
C ALA A 251 -9.63 18.58 -4.64
N GLY A 252 -10.75 18.24 -5.27
CA GLY A 252 -11.79 17.37 -4.70
C GLY A 252 -11.24 16.02 -4.20
N PRO A 253 -10.59 15.23 -5.07
CA PRO A 253 -10.03 13.93 -4.69
C PRO A 253 -9.00 14.01 -3.56
N VAL A 254 -8.04 14.95 -3.62
CA VAL A 254 -6.99 15.05 -2.58
C VAL A 254 -7.55 15.54 -1.25
N LEU A 255 -8.54 16.45 -1.27
CA LEU A 255 -9.23 16.89 -0.05
C LEU A 255 -10.08 15.78 0.56
N ALA A 256 -10.71 14.93 -0.26
CA ALA A 256 -11.45 13.75 0.23
C ALA A 256 -10.49 12.73 0.88
N ALA A 257 -9.36 12.44 0.22
CA ALA A 257 -8.33 11.56 0.77
C ALA A 257 -7.78 12.11 2.10
N ALA A 258 -7.47 13.41 2.17
CA ALA A 258 -7.02 14.07 3.39
C ALA A 258 -8.04 13.99 4.53
N ARG A 259 -9.34 14.20 4.27
CA ARG A 259 -10.40 14.06 5.28
C ARG A 259 -10.54 12.63 5.80
N SER A 260 -10.26 11.64 4.96
CA SER A 260 -10.35 10.22 5.33
C SER A 260 -9.16 9.71 6.17
N GLU A 261 -8.14 10.55 6.41
CA GLU A 261 -6.91 10.16 7.11
C GLU A 261 -6.69 11.07 8.34
N PRO A 262 -6.94 10.58 9.57
CA PRO A 262 -6.92 11.39 10.79
C PRO A 262 -5.60 12.13 11.06
N GLY A 263 -4.47 11.74 10.45
CA GLY A 263 -3.19 12.43 10.60
C GLY A 263 -2.98 13.63 9.68
N ILE A 264 -3.81 13.83 8.66
CA ILE A 264 -3.69 14.95 7.71
C ILE A 264 -4.53 16.15 8.19
N ARG A 265 -4.00 17.35 7.96
CA ARG A 265 -4.61 18.64 8.27
C ARG A 265 -4.53 19.55 7.06
N VAL A 266 -5.54 20.41 6.93
CA VAL A 266 -5.57 21.50 5.95
C VAL A 266 -5.34 22.81 6.71
N TYR A 267 -4.19 23.44 6.49
CA TYR A 267 -3.82 24.70 7.12
C TYR A 267 -4.24 25.87 6.21
N PRO A 268 -5.18 26.74 6.64
CA PRO A 268 -5.54 27.93 5.89
C PRO A 268 -4.48 29.02 6.09
N HIS A 269 -4.08 29.69 5.00
CA HIS A 269 -3.14 30.81 4.98
C HIS A 269 -3.65 31.87 4.02
N GLY A 270 -4.51 32.76 4.51
CA GLY A 270 -5.26 33.68 3.65
C GLY A 270 -6.11 32.91 2.64
N ALA A 271 -5.88 33.14 1.35
CA ALA A 271 -6.56 32.44 0.26
C ALA A 271 -6.02 31.03 -0.02
N LEU A 272 -4.90 30.65 0.60
CA LEU A 272 -4.23 29.38 0.34
C LEU A 272 -4.66 28.30 1.32
N ARG A 273 -4.60 27.04 0.86
CA ARG A 273 -4.77 25.85 1.70
C ARG A 273 -3.56 24.95 1.57
N VAL A 274 -2.89 24.66 2.68
CA VAL A 274 -1.72 23.77 2.70
C VAL A 274 -2.09 22.45 3.37
N LEU A 275 -2.00 21.35 2.63
CA LEU A 275 -2.25 20.00 3.14
C LEU A 275 -0.95 19.44 3.72
N SER A 276 -0.93 19.15 5.02
CA SER A 276 0.24 18.62 5.73
C SER A 276 -0.17 17.71 6.88
N TYR A 277 0.78 17.11 7.57
CA TYR A 277 0.53 16.27 8.75
C TYR A 277 1.46 16.63 9.92
N GLU A 278 1.02 16.33 11.14
CA GLU A 278 1.81 16.61 12.35
C GLU A 278 2.75 15.45 12.70
N ARG A 279 2.25 14.21 12.65
CA ARG A 279 3.06 13.01 12.89
C ARG A 279 3.30 12.26 11.59
N SER A 280 4.55 11.86 11.38
CA SER A 280 5.01 11.21 10.15
C SER A 280 5.02 9.69 10.22
N SER A 281 4.29 9.05 11.13
CA SER A 281 4.20 7.59 11.26
C SER A 281 2.78 7.12 10.98
N GLY A 282 2.62 5.86 10.54
CA GLY A 282 1.32 5.18 10.50
C GLY A 282 0.49 5.27 9.22
N PHE A 283 0.85 6.06 8.21
CA PHE A 283 0.08 6.06 6.95
C PHE A 283 0.25 4.75 6.18
N PRO A 284 -0.85 4.20 5.64
CA PRO A 284 -0.83 2.98 4.87
C PRO A 284 0.04 3.15 3.61
N LYS A 285 0.84 2.14 3.27
CA LYS A 285 1.72 2.17 2.10
C LYS A 285 0.92 1.97 0.81
N VAL A 286 1.30 2.66 -0.28
CA VAL A 286 0.61 2.58 -1.58
C VAL A 286 0.61 1.15 -2.13
N GLU A 287 1.72 0.44 -1.95
CA GLU A 287 1.95 -0.92 -2.43
C GLU A 287 1.06 -1.96 -1.72
N GLY A 288 0.49 -1.61 -0.56
CA GLY A 288 -0.42 -2.47 0.19
C GLY A 288 -1.88 -2.38 -0.24
N ALA A 289 -2.21 -1.52 -1.21
CA ALA A 289 -3.56 -1.40 -1.74
C ALA A 289 -3.91 -2.57 -2.67
N VAL A 290 -5.11 -3.12 -2.49
CA VAL A 290 -5.61 -4.25 -3.28
C VAL A 290 -6.67 -3.86 -4.30
N THR A 291 -7.18 -2.62 -4.22
CA THR A 291 -8.09 -2.03 -5.21
C THR A 291 -7.48 -0.79 -5.86
N ARG A 292 -7.98 -0.38 -7.03
CA ARG A 292 -7.51 0.85 -7.69
C ARG A 292 -7.91 2.10 -6.90
N ALA A 293 -9.12 2.13 -6.36
CA ALA A 293 -9.60 3.22 -5.52
C ALA A 293 -8.74 3.41 -4.26
N GLU A 294 -8.40 2.34 -3.55
CA GLU A 294 -7.55 2.43 -2.36
C GLU A 294 -6.12 2.81 -2.74
N HIS A 295 -5.60 2.33 -3.87
CA HIS A 295 -4.29 2.73 -4.37
C HIS A 295 -4.22 4.25 -4.60
N LEU A 296 -5.22 4.80 -5.30
CA LEU A 296 -5.32 6.25 -5.54
C LEU A 296 -5.43 7.02 -4.22
N ARG A 297 -6.31 6.58 -3.31
CA ARG A 297 -6.47 7.21 -1.99
C ARG A 297 -5.16 7.26 -1.22
N ARG A 298 -4.45 6.13 -1.10
CA ARG A 298 -3.14 6.07 -0.42
C ARG A 298 -2.13 6.99 -1.11
N ALA A 299 -2.05 6.96 -2.44
CA ALA A 299 -1.14 7.82 -3.19
C ALA A 299 -1.40 9.31 -2.93
N LEU A 300 -2.67 9.74 -2.89
CA LEU A 300 -3.06 11.13 -2.56
C LEU A 300 -2.71 11.52 -1.12
N ILE A 301 -2.84 10.59 -0.16
CA ILE A 301 -2.39 10.79 1.23
C ILE A 301 -0.88 11.06 1.30
N HIS A 302 -0.07 10.37 0.49
CA HIS A 302 1.39 10.60 0.44
C HIS A 302 1.79 11.95 -0.16
N GLU A 303 0.90 12.56 -0.95
CA GLU A 303 1.08 13.92 -1.48
C GLU A 303 0.79 15.01 -0.47
N CYS A 304 0.07 14.70 0.62
CA CYS A 304 -0.31 15.66 1.68
C CYS A 304 0.88 16.01 2.61
N ARG A 305 2.03 16.37 2.03
CA ARG A 305 3.26 16.78 2.70
C ARG A 305 3.66 18.21 2.30
N GLY A 306 2.74 19.14 2.48
CA GLY A 306 2.90 20.55 2.13
C GLY A 306 2.42 20.90 0.73
N LEU A 307 1.53 20.08 0.15
CA LEU A 307 0.79 20.40 -1.08
C LEU A 307 -0.03 21.67 -0.86
N THR A 308 0.14 22.67 -1.70
CA THR A 308 -0.49 23.99 -1.56
C THR A 308 -1.48 24.22 -2.70
N LEU A 309 -2.71 24.51 -2.31
CA LEU A 309 -3.80 24.86 -3.19
C LEU A 309 -4.08 26.36 -3.12
N ASP A 310 -4.44 26.96 -4.26
CA ASP A 310 -5.00 28.31 -4.31
C ASP A 310 -6.49 28.35 -3.90
N ALA A 311 -7.11 29.53 -4.04
CA ALA A 311 -8.52 29.75 -3.73
C ALA A 311 -9.44 28.89 -4.62
N GLU A 312 -9.07 28.70 -5.89
CA GLU A 312 -9.79 27.89 -6.86
C GLU A 312 -9.56 26.38 -6.66
N GLY A 313 -8.58 25.99 -5.85
CA GLY A 313 -8.23 24.59 -5.60
C GLY A 313 -7.20 24.01 -6.55
N ARG A 314 -6.50 24.83 -7.35
CA ARG A 314 -5.40 24.38 -8.21
C ARG A 314 -4.14 24.18 -7.39
N VAL A 315 -3.34 23.18 -7.75
CA VAL A 315 -2.04 22.93 -7.12
C VAL A 315 -1.02 23.97 -7.61
N ILE A 316 -0.63 24.88 -6.72
CA ILE A 316 0.37 25.93 -7.00
C ILE A 316 1.74 25.65 -6.34
N SER A 317 1.82 24.62 -5.49
CA SER A 317 3.08 24.07 -4.98
C SER A 317 2.92 22.61 -4.57
N ARG A 318 3.72 21.72 -5.18
CA ARG A 318 3.77 20.28 -4.90
C ARG A 318 5.16 19.89 -4.43
N LYS A 319 5.35 19.91 -3.11
CA LYS A 319 6.60 19.57 -2.43
C LYS A 319 6.91 18.07 -2.55
N LEU A 320 7.98 17.58 -1.90
CA LEU A 320 8.31 16.16 -1.93
C LEU A 320 7.14 15.32 -1.38
N HIS A 321 6.80 14.26 -2.12
CA HIS A 321 5.91 13.22 -1.60
C HIS A 321 6.52 12.61 -0.33
N ARG A 322 5.71 11.92 0.45
CA ARG A 322 6.20 11.20 1.62
C ARG A 322 6.94 9.94 1.21
N PHE A 323 8.14 9.77 1.75
CA PHE A 323 8.96 8.57 1.60
C PHE A 323 9.47 8.02 2.94
N TYR A 324 9.86 6.75 2.94
CA TYR A 324 10.10 5.95 4.13
C TYR A 324 11.58 5.66 4.35
N GLY A 325 11.92 5.31 5.60
CA GLY A 325 13.28 4.91 5.96
C GLY A 325 13.59 3.49 5.53
N LEU A 326 14.81 3.27 5.07
CA LEU A 326 15.38 1.95 4.77
C LEU A 326 16.45 1.62 5.82
N ARG A 327 16.35 0.44 6.43
CA ARG A 327 17.23 -0.04 7.51
C ARG A 327 17.92 -1.34 7.12
N PRO A 328 19.06 -1.68 7.76
CA PRO A 328 19.66 -2.99 7.59
C PRO A 328 18.64 -4.12 7.83
N GLY A 329 18.53 -5.04 6.87
CA GLY A 329 17.58 -6.16 6.89
C GLY A 329 16.20 -5.88 6.29
N ASP A 330 15.89 -4.63 5.93
CA ASP A 330 14.70 -4.33 5.12
C ASP A 330 14.89 -4.88 3.69
N PRO A 331 13.82 -5.29 2.99
CA PRO A 331 13.90 -5.67 1.58
C PRO A 331 14.47 -4.52 0.74
N ALA A 332 15.51 -4.82 -0.05
CA ALA A 332 16.11 -3.85 -0.95
C ALA A 332 15.11 -3.41 -2.02
N PRO A 333 14.92 -2.09 -2.24
CA PRO A 333 14.18 -1.59 -3.39
C PRO A 333 14.80 -2.08 -4.70
N THR A 334 13.95 -2.30 -5.69
CA THR A 334 14.36 -2.63 -7.06
C THR A 334 14.60 -1.35 -7.87
N GLY A 335 15.34 -1.45 -8.97
CA GLY A 335 15.60 -0.33 -9.89
C GLY A 335 16.99 0.29 -9.73
N ARG A 336 17.25 1.31 -10.55
CA ARG A 336 18.52 2.05 -10.57
C ARG A 336 18.44 3.21 -9.59
N LEU A 337 19.13 3.09 -8.46
CA LEU A 337 19.09 4.09 -7.41
C LEU A 337 20.30 5.03 -7.50
N LEU A 338 20.06 6.33 -7.42
CA LEU A 338 21.05 7.38 -7.19
C LEU A 338 21.03 7.76 -5.71
N ALA A 339 22.20 7.88 -5.09
CA ALA A 339 22.32 8.37 -3.72
C ALA A 339 22.65 9.85 -3.69
N THR A 340 21.76 10.68 -3.13
CA THR A 340 22.02 12.10 -2.85
C THR A 340 22.16 12.33 -1.36
N GLU A 341 23.04 13.24 -0.94
CA GLU A 341 23.17 13.59 0.47
C GLU A 341 21.82 14.01 1.07
N LYS A 342 21.56 13.52 2.29
CA LYS A 342 20.44 14.02 3.07
C LYS A 342 20.93 15.18 3.93
N LEU A 343 20.55 16.39 3.54
CA LEU A 343 20.84 17.60 4.28
C LEU A 343 19.92 17.71 5.51
N ASP A 344 20.49 18.25 6.61
CA ASP A 344 19.83 18.46 7.90
C ASP A 344 19.36 19.91 8.04
N GLY A 345 18.44 20.33 7.17
CA GLY A 345 17.93 21.69 7.12
C GLY A 345 16.41 21.75 7.12
N THR A 346 15.90 22.92 6.74
CA THR A 346 14.46 23.14 6.61
C THR A 346 14.07 23.09 5.14
N LEU A 347 13.21 22.13 4.79
CA LEU A 347 12.63 22.07 3.45
C LEU A 347 11.78 23.33 3.17
N VAL A 348 12.18 24.07 2.15
CA VAL A 348 11.44 25.21 1.59
C VAL A 348 11.17 24.95 0.11
N ALA A 349 10.07 25.50 -0.41
CA ALA A 349 9.71 25.29 -1.80
C ALA A 349 8.94 26.48 -2.36
N THR A 350 9.06 26.69 -3.67
CA THR A 350 8.37 27.79 -4.35
C THR A 350 6.86 27.61 -4.33
N VAL A 351 6.14 28.72 -4.15
CA VAL A 351 4.70 28.84 -4.32
C VAL A 351 4.43 29.95 -5.32
N ALA A 352 3.72 29.61 -6.41
CA ALA A 352 3.39 30.56 -7.46
C ALA A 352 2.25 31.48 -7.00
N LEU A 353 2.56 32.75 -6.72
CA LEU A 353 1.59 33.77 -6.34
C LEU A 353 1.53 34.90 -7.37
N PRO A 354 0.43 35.68 -7.44
CA PRO A 354 0.30 36.78 -8.40
C PRO A 354 1.41 37.85 -8.32
N GLY A 355 1.94 38.10 -7.13
CA GLY A 355 3.06 39.05 -6.90
C GLY A 355 4.45 38.48 -7.24
N GLY A 356 4.54 37.24 -7.71
CA GLY A 356 5.78 36.51 -7.94
C GLY A 356 5.91 35.29 -7.04
N PRO A 357 6.86 34.39 -7.36
CA PRO A 357 7.09 33.19 -6.56
C PRO A 357 7.69 33.54 -5.19
N VAL A 358 7.14 32.95 -4.13
CA VAL A 358 7.66 33.02 -2.76
C VAL A 358 8.11 31.64 -2.29
N LEU A 359 8.79 31.55 -1.14
CA LEU A 359 9.13 30.27 -0.53
C LEU A 359 8.22 29.98 0.66
N HIS A 360 7.71 28.75 0.76
CA HIS A 360 7.01 28.23 1.95
C HIS A 360 7.72 27.00 2.50
N THR A 361 7.68 26.82 3.82
CA THR A 361 8.05 25.54 4.44
C THR A 361 6.95 24.48 4.21
N ARG A 362 7.15 23.28 4.74
CA ARG A 362 6.17 22.18 4.67
C ARG A 362 4.75 22.56 5.14
N ARG A 363 4.58 23.52 6.07
CA ARG A 363 3.25 23.93 6.59
C ARG A 363 2.74 25.26 6.05
N GLY A 364 3.49 25.94 5.18
CA GLY A 364 3.08 27.22 4.59
C GLY A 364 4.10 28.33 4.84
N PRO A 365 3.66 29.61 4.84
CA PRO A 365 4.49 30.76 5.19
C PRO A 365 5.15 30.60 6.57
N SER A 366 6.36 31.12 6.73
CA SER A 366 7.11 31.12 7.99
C SER A 366 8.36 31.98 7.87
N ASP A 367 8.83 32.54 8.99
CA ASP A 367 10.05 33.34 9.07
C ASP A 367 11.29 32.64 8.47
N LEU A 368 11.40 31.32 8.62
CA LEU A 368 12.48 30.53 8.01
C LEU A 368 12.45 30.56 6.47
N ALA A 369 11.26 30.56 5.88
CA ALA A 369 11.11 30.63 4.43
C ALA A 369 11.37 32.05 3.91
N ASP A 370 10.97 33.07 4.67
CA ASP A 370 11.24 34.48 4.36
C ASP A 370 12.74 34.78 4.44
N ALA A 371 13.43 34.22 5.45
CA ALA A 371 14.88 34.29 5.58
C ALA A 371 15.60 33.60 4.41
N ALA A 372 15.16 32.41 4.01
CA ALA A 372 15.70 31.69 2.87
C ALA A 372 15.53 32.48 1.56
N LEU A 373 14.36 33.10 1.35
CA LEU A 373 14.10 33.95 0.19
C LEU A 373 15.02 35.17 0.21
N SER A 374 15.08 35.88 1.33
CA SER A 374 15.94 37.07 1.50
C SER A 374 17.43 36.75 1.33
N TRP A 375 17.87 35.55 1.69
CA TRP A 375 19.22 35.08 1.42
C TRP A 375 19.42 34.83 -0.08
N ALA A 376 18.49 34.13 -0.74
CA ALA A 376 18.56 33.82 -2.17
C ALA A 376 18.62 35.07 -3.06
N GLU A 377 18.05 36.19 -2.61
CA GLU A 377 18.08 37.47 -3.32
C GLU A 377 19.44 38.19 -3.27
N ARG A 378 20.30 37.80 -2.32
CA ARG A 378 21.63 38.40 -2.09
C ARG A 378 22.78 37.45 -2.42
N ALA A 379 22.50 36.15 -2.45
CA ALA A 379 23.46 35.11 -2.77
C ALA A 379 23.84 35.14 -4.26
N ASP A 380 25.00 34.57 -4.57
CA ASP A 380 25.39 34.31 -5.96
C ASP A 380 24.41 33.31 -6.61
N GLY A 381 24.22 33.45 -7.92
CA GLY A 381 23.30 32.65 -8.73
C GLY A 381 21.96 33.33 -8.99
N ASP A 382 21.30 32.92 -10.08
CA ASP A 382 20.03 33.46 -10.54
C ASP A 382 18.82 32.73 -9.92
N TRP A 383 18.68 32.83 -8.60
CA TRP A 383 17.58 32.22 -7.85
C TRP A 383 16.21 32.72 -8.29
N ARG A 384 16.07 34.04 -8.50
CA ARG A 384 14.81 34.64 -8.95
C ARG A 384 14.44 34.21 -10.37
N GLY A 385 15.41 34.05 -11.27
CA GLY A 385 15.17 33.51 -12.61
C GLY A 385 14.71 32.06 -12.54
N LEU A 386 15.41 31.20 -11.77
CA LEU A 386 15.00 29.81 -11.56
C LEU A 386 13.55 29.71 -11.04
N PHE A 387 13.21 30.48 -10.00
CA PHE A 387 11.88 30.41 -9.40
C PHE A 387 10.80 30.87 -10.38
N ARG A 388 11.04 31.96 -11.13
CA ARG A 388 10.07 32.45 -12.12
C ARG A 388 9.93 31.51 -13.30
N GLU A 389 11.03 30.97 -13.82
CA GLU A 389 11.03 30.02 -14.94
C GLU A 389 10.21 28.78 -14.57
N GLN A 390 10.53 28.14 -13.45
CA GLN A 390 9.88 26.88 -13.08
C GLN A 390 8.44 27.08 -12.63
N THR A 391 8.11 28.14 -11.89
CA THR A 391 6.70 28.38 -11.51
C THR A 391 5.82 28.75 -12.71
N ALA A 392 6.35 29.46 -13.71
CA ALA A 392 5.64 29.71 -14.96
C ALA A 392 5.35 28.41 -15.75
N LEU A 393 6.19 27.38 -15.61
CA LEU A 393 5.98 26.05 -16.18
C LEU A 393 5.07 25.15 -15.32
N GLY A 394 4.46 25.68 -14.25
CA GLY A 394 3.64 24.88 -13.34
C GLY A 394 4.45 23.87 -12.53
N ARG A 395 5.71 24.22 -12.21
CA ARG A 395 6.64 23.38 -11.44
C ARG A 395 7.02 24.04 -10.12
N THR A 396 7.27 23.19 -9.13
CA THR A 396 7.73 23.56 -7.80
C THR A 396 9.23 23.30 -7.70
N VAL A 397 10.00 24.34 -7.36
CA VAL A 397 11.40 24.22 -6.97
C VAL A 397 11.45 23.87 -5.49
N ILE A 398 12.16 22.80 -5.14
CA ILE A 398 12.25 22.25 -3.79
C ILE A 398 13.70 22.34 -3.34
N LEU A 399 13.90 22.96 -2.19
CA LEU A 399 15.20 23.33 -1.67
C LEU A 399 15.34 22.88 -0.22
N GLU A 400 16.57 22.72 0.24
CA GLU A 400 16.90 22.66 1.65
C GLU A 400 17.53 23.99 2.08
N TRP A 401 16.98 24.61 3.12
CA TRP A 401 17.55 25.77 3.78
C TRP A 401 18.36 25.33 5.01
N CYS A 402 19.69 25.42 4.90
CA CYS A 402 20.66 25.10 5.95
C CYS A 402 21.16 26.41 6.56
N ALA A 403 20.45 26.90 7.59
CA ALA A 403 20.81 28.14 8.27
C ALA A 403 21.76 27.89 9.44
N ALA A 404 22.82 28.69 9.56
CA ALA A 404 23.74 28.66 10.69
C ALA A 404 23.04 29.01 12.01
N SER A 405 22.02 29.86 11.95
CA SER A 405 21.20 30.30 13.10
C SER A 405 20.12 29.31 13.51
N HIS A 406 19.84 28.28 12.71
CA HIS A 406 18.77 27.31 12.98
C HIS A 406 19.29 25.87 12.84
N ARG A 407 19.77 25.35 13.97
CA ARG A 407 20.25 23.96 14.10
C ARG A 407 19.07 23.00 14.25
N ILE A 408 19.07 21.92 13.46
CA ILE A 408 18.22 20.75 13.70
C ILE A 408 18.99 19.72 14.55
N VAL A 409 19.96 19.02 13.98
CA VAL A 409 20.91 18.17 14.74
C VAL A 409 22.32 18.70 14.61
N PHE A 410 22.76 19.06 13.41
CA PHE A 410 24.10 19.58 13.16
C PHE A 410 24.09 21.10 12.99
N ARG A 411 25.14 21.76 13.49
CA ARG A 411 25.37 23.19 13.25
C ARG A 411 25.91 23.36 11.82
N HIS A 412 25.32 24.30 11.08
CA HIS A 412 25.80 24.66 9.75
C HIS A 412 26.85 25.78 9.87
N PRO A 413 28.03 25.67 9.24
CA PRO A 413 29.08 26.68 9.36
C PRO A 413 28.74 28.00 8.66
N ALA A 414 27.83 27.96 7.68
CA ALA A 414 27.32 29.11 6.96
C ALA A 414 25.92 28.82 6.43
N ASP A 415 25.16 29.90 6.18
CA ASP A 415 23.87 29.83 5.53
C ASP A 415 24.00 29.32 4.09
N ARG A 416 23.24 28.29 3.74
CA ARG A 416 23.22 27.68 2.40
C ARG A 416 21.80 27.33 1.99
N LEU A 417 21.48 27.60 0.73
CA LEU A 417 20.25 27.13 0.08
C LEU A 417 20.63 26.15 -1.03
N VAL A 418 20.12 24.93 -0.96
CA VAL A 418 20.54 23.84 -1.85
C VAL A 418 19.37 23.29 -2.63
N LEU A 419 19.49 23.19 -3.95
CA LEU A 419 18.46 22.59 -4.81
C LEU A 419 18.38 21.08 -4.60
N LEU A 420 17.19 20.58 -4.24
CA LEU A 420 16.95 19.15 -4.03
C LEU A 420 16.26 18.48 -5.22
N ALA A 421 15.28 19.18 -5.79
CA ALA A 421 14.40 18.67 -6.84
C ALA A 421 13.57 19.80 -7.48
N VAL A 422 13.11 19.56 -8.71
CA VAL A 422 12.01 20.30 -9.34
C VAL A 422 10.89 19.33 -9.67
N ARG A 423 9.64 19.69 -9.37
CA ARG A 423 8.48 18.78 -9.45
C ARG A 423 7.29 19.43 -10.14
N GLU A 424 6.68 18.73 -11.10
CA GLU A 424 5.47 19.20 -11.79
C GLU A 424 4.26 19.20 -10.85
N ASN A 425 3.49 20.29 -10.83
CA ASN A 425 2.38 20.44 -9.89
C ASN A 425 1.23 19.46 -10.17
N ALA A 426 0.79 19.38 -11.43
CA ALA A 426 -0.34 18.53 -11.81
C ALA A 426 0.01 17.04 -11.75
N ALA A 427 1.07 16.61 -12.44
CA ALA A 427 1.42 15.19 -12.59
C ALA A 427 2.33 14.65 -11.48
N GLY A 428 2.99 15.51 -10.69
CA GLY A 428 3.88 15.08 -9.61
C GLY A 428 5.22 14.51 -10.06
N ARG A 429 5.52 14.50 -11.37
CA ARG A 429 6.78 14.02 -11.92
C ARG A 429 7.94 14.90 -11.47
N TYR A 430 9.05 14.25 -11.15
CA TYR A 430 10.32 14.92 -10.87
C TYR A 430 11.07 15.19 -12.16
N THR A 431 11.78 16.31 -12.20
CA THR A 431 12.76 16.58 -13.27
C THR A 431 13.89 15.54 -13.17
N PRO A 432 14.26 14.87 -14.28
CA PRO A 432 15.37 13.91 -14.30
C PRO A 432 16.68 14.51 -13.77
N TRP A 433 17.55 13.67 -13.20
CA TRP A 433 18.75 14.15 -12.52
C TRP A 433 19.69 14.96 -13.41
N ASP A 434 19.92 14.49 -14.65
CA ASP A 434 20.80 15.17 -15.60
C ASP A 434 20.26 16.56 -15.98
N GLU A 435 18.95 16.65 -16.26
CA GLU A 435 18.26 17.92 -16.53
C GLU A 435 18.29 18.88 -15.31
N LEU A 436 18.16 18.32 -14.10
CA LEU A 436 18.25 19.09 -12.86
C LEU A 436 19.67 19.67 -12.67
N GLY A 437 20.71 18.91 -13.01
CA GLY A 437 22.11 19.37 -12.99
C GLY A 437 22.39 20.44 -14.04
N GLU A 438 21.82 20.33 -15.23
CA GLU A 438 21.88 21.38 -16.25
C GLU A 438 21.17 22.66 -15.81
N LEU A 439 19.99 22.53 -15.21
CA LEU A 439 19.23 23.65 -14.66
C LEU A 439 20.02 24.37 -13.56
N ALA A 440 20.59 23.62 -12.60
CA ALA A 440 21.42 24.18 -11.54
C ALA A 440 22.62 24.96 -12.09
N ARG A 441 23.34 24.38 -13.05
CA ARG A 441 24.49 25.02 -13.70
C ARG A 441 24.11 26.29 -14.47
N ARG A 442 22.98 26.26 -15.18
CA ARG A 442 22.49 27.39 -15.99
C ARG A 442 22.20 28.63 -15.12
N HIS A 443 21.64 28.42 -13.93
CA HIS A 443 21.39 29.50 -12.98
C HIS A 443 22.54 29.74 -11.99
N GLY A 444 23.64 28.97 -12.06
CA GLY A 444 24.76 29.10 -11.12
C GLY A 444 24.37 28.77 -9.67
N ILE A 445 23.49 27.80 -9.48
CA ILE A 445 22.91 27.42 -8.18
C ILE A 445 23.48 26.09 -7.70
N GLU A 446 23.65 25.96 -6.38
CA GLU A 446 24.08 24.72 -5.75
C GLU A 446 23.02 23.61 -5.88
N LEU A 447 23.41 22.48 -6.46
CA LEU A 447 22.64 21.24 -6.45
C LEU A 447 23.10 20.35 -5.29
N VAL A 448 22.17 19.61 -4.68
CA VAL A 448 22.50 18.64 -3.64
C VAL A 448 23.57 17.64 -4.13
N PRO A 449 24.64 17.40 -3.36
CA PRO A 449 25.68 16.45 -3.77
C PRO A 449 25.13 15.04 -3.92
N ASP A 450 25.66 14.31 -4.89
CA ASP A 450 25.40 12.88 -5.09
C ASP A 450 26.68 12.04 -4.96
N ARG A 451 26.47 10.76 -4.59
CA ARG A 451 27.53 9.74 -4.49
C ARG A 451 27.43 8.72 -5.63
N GLY A 452 26.77 9.10 -6.72
CA GLY A 452 26.53 8.22 -7.85
C GLY A 452 25.53 7.10 -7.57
N ARG A 453 25.54 6.10 -8.46
CA ARG A 453 24.57 5.00 -8.47
C ARG A 453 24.92 3.94 -7.45
N VAL A 454 23.90 3.40 -6.80
CA VAL A 454 24.02 2.32 -5.82
C VAL A 454 23.79 0.97 -6.49
N HIS A 455 24.80 0.10 -6.47
CA HIS A 455 24.74 -1.24 -7.05
C HIS A 455 24.33 -2.32 -6.04
N ASP A 456 24.77 -2.18 -4.79
CA ASP A 456 24.39 -3.06 -3.68
C ASP A 456 23.73 -2.21 -2.60
N VAL A 457 22.39 -2.23 -2.59
CA VAL A 457 21.60 -1.43 -1.66
C VAL A 457 21.77 -1.91 -0.22
N GLU A 458 21.91 -3.21 0.01
CA GLU A 458 22.05 -3.75 1.36
C GLU A 458 23.40 -3.37 1.97
N ALA A 459 24.49 -3.49 1.20
CA ALA A 459 25.80 -3.03 1.63
C ALA A 459 25.81 -1.52 1.87
N PHE A 460 25.23 -0.72 0.95
CA PHE A 460 25.16 0.73 1.10
C PHE A 460 24.38 1.14 2.35
N VAL A 461 23.23 0.51 2.63
CA VAL A 461 22.43 0.80 3.83
C VAL A 461 23.19 0.47 5.11
N ARG A 462 23.93 -0.64 5.15
CA ARG A 462 24.77 -1.01 6.30
C ARG A 462 25.92 -0.02 6.50
N GLU A 463 26.58 0.38 5.42
CA GLU A 463 27.66 1.36 5.44
C GLU A 463 27.17 2.70 6.00
N ILE A 464 26.10 3.28 5.44
CA ILE A 464 25.56 4.57 5.88
C ILE A 464 25.03 4.49 7.30
N ALA A 465 24.37 3.40 7.70
CA ALA A 465 23.90 3.25 9.07
C ALA A 465 25.06 3.31 10.09
N ALA A 466 26.25 2.82 9.72
CA ALA A 466 27.45 2.83 10.55
C ALA A 466 28.33 4.08 10.40
N ALA A 467 28.00 4.99 9.48
CA ALA A 467 28.80 6.19 9.23
C ALA A 467 28.80 7.13 10.46
N PRO A 468 29.95 7.74 10.80
CA PRO A 468 30.08 8.57 12.00
C PRO A 468 29.43 9.94 11.86
N ASP A 469 29.31 10.48 10.65
CA ASP A 469 28.90 11.87 10.42
C ASP A 469 27.79 11.98 9.37
N GLY A 470 27.10 13.13 9.40
CA GLY A 470 26.01 13.44 8.48
C GLY A 470 24.68 12.79 8.87
N GLU A 471 23.58 13.29 8.29
CA GLU A 471 22.27 12.70 8.52
C GLU A 471 22.12 11.37 7.79
N GLY A 472 22.68 11.28 6.57
CA GLY A 472 22.68 10.09 5.73
C GLY A 472 22.39 10.45 4.27
N PHE A 473 21.64 9.61 3.57
CA PHE A 473 21.38 9.73 2.13
C PHE A 473 19.91 9.53 1.80
N VAL A 474 19.48 10.13 0.70
CA VAL A 474 18.23 9.80 0.01
C VAL A 474 18.58 9.01 -1.23
N LEU A 475 18.09 7.77 -1.31
CA LEU A 475 18.11 6.96 -2.51
C LEU A 475 16.90 7.31 -3.37
N ARG A 476 17.10 7.57 -4.66
CA ARG A 476 16.03 7.89 -5.60
C ARG A 476 16.16 7.13 -6.91
N ASP A 477 15.05 6.70 -7.49
CA ASP A 477 15.03 6.10 -8.83
C ASP A 477 14.62 7.10 -9.92
N GLU A 478 14.64 6.65 -11.18
CA GLU A 478 14.24 7.41 -12.36
C GLU A 478 12.74 7.70 -12.45
N HIS A 479 11.92 7.02 -11.66
CA HIS A 479 10.46 7.22 -11.59
C HIS A 479 10.04 8.12 -10.41
N GLY A 480 10.99 8.51 -9.56
CA GLY A 480 10.80 9.39 -8.42
C GLY A 480 10.55 8.67 -7.09
N ALA A 481 10.61 7.34 -7.02
CA ALA A 481 10.57 6.63 -5.74
C ALA A 481 11.76 7.06 -4.88
N MET A 482 11.52 7.28 -3.58
CA MET A 482 12.54 7.76 -2.65
C MET A 482 12.61 6.91 -1.38
N TYR A 483 13.81 6.77 -0.83
CA TYR A 483 14.08 6.07 0.42
C TYR A 483 15.13 6.83 1.22
N LYS A 484 14.90 7.05 2.52
CA LYS A 484 15.91 7.69 3.39
C LYS A 484 16.72 6.63 4.15
N VAL A 485 18.02 6.71 4.05
CA VAL A 485 18.96 5.97 4.88
C VAL A 485 19.58 6.97 5.82
N LYS A 486 19.47 6.74 7.13
CA LYS A 486 20.04 7.63 8.14
C LYS A 486 21.16 6.94 8.90
N THR A 487 22.18 7.69 9.28
CA THR A 487 23.21 7.21 10.21
C THR A 487 22.58 6.90 11.56
N GLU A 488 23.09 5.87 12.27
CA GLU A 488 22.56 5.54 13.60
C GLU A 488 22.84 6.66 14.60
N ARG A 489 24.00 7.32 14.48
CA ARG A 489 24.35 8.50 15.30
C ARG A 489 23.34 9.63 15.15
N TYR A 490 22.99 10.02 13.92
CA TYR A 490 21.97 11.04 13.70
C TYR A 490 20.62 10.64 14.30
N ARG A 491 20.22 9.38 14.15
CA ARG A 491 18.94 8.90 14.68
C ARG A 491 18.88 8.99 16.20
N LEU A 492 19.99 8.71 16.90
CA LEU A 492 20.08 8.88 18.34
C LEU A 492 19.97 10.36 18.72
N LEU A 493 20.79 11.23 18.11
CA LEU A 493 20.78 12.67 18.38
C LEU A 493 19.41 13.31 18.11
N HIS A 494 18.79 13.00 16.97
CA HIS A 494 17.44 13.47 16.66
C HIS A 494 16.39 12.93 17.65
N THR A 495 16.52 11.67 18.12
CA THR A 495 15.61 11.12 19.14
C THR A 495 15.77 11.86 20.48
N VAL A 496 16.99 12.21 20.88
CA VAL A 496 17.23 13.05 22.06
C VAL A 496 16.54 14.42 21.94
N ARG A 497 16.57 15.01 20.73
CA ARG A 497 16.01 16.35 20.49
C ARG A 497 14.49 16.38 20.28
N GLU A 498 13.90 15.40 19.61
CA GLU A 498 12.50 15.49 19.16
C GLU A 498 11.71 14.19 19.38
N GLY A 499 12.35 13.16 19.96
CA GLY A 499 11.79 11.83 20.09
C GLY A 499 11.17 11.52 21.45
N PRO A 500 10.21 10.57 21.51
CA PRO A 500 9.59 10.14 22.76
C PRO A 500 10.55 9.34 23.67
N ASP A 501 11.58 8.70 23.12
CA ASP A 501 12.56 7.86 23.84
C ASP A 501 13.90 8.60 24.10
N HIS A 502 13.83 9.91 24.36
CA HIS A 502 15.02 10.77 24.45
C HIS A 502 16.02 10.33 25.53
N GLU A 503 15.57 9.89 26.71
CA GLU A 503 16.45 9.40 27.78
C GLU A 503 17.25 8.15 27.36
N ARG A 504 16.56 7.17 26.75
CA ARG A 504 17.21 5.93 26.27
C ARG A 504 18.21 6.23 25.15
N ALA A 505 17.89 7.17 24.27
CA ALA A 505 18.81 7.59 23.22
C ALA A 505 20.04 8.31 23.79
N ALA A 506 19.85 9.17 24.80
CA ALA A 506 20.94 9.84 25.52
C ALA A 506 21.87 8.82 26.18
N LEU A 507 21.33 7.87 26.94
CA LEU A 507 22.13 6.80 27.57
C LEU A 507 22.96 6.00 26.57
N ARG A 508 22.43 5.74 25.37
CA ARG A 508 23.19 5.04 24.30
C ARG A 508 24.36 5.87 23.78
N LEU A 509 24.17 7.19 23.62
CA LEU A 509 25.27 8.09 23.25
C LEU A 509 26.35 8.12 24.33
N LEU A 510 25.96 8.14 25.61
CA LEU A 510 26.90 8.11 26.73
C LEU A 510 27.71 6.82 26.81
N LEU A 511 27.04 5.67 26.67
CA LEU A 511 27.72 4.36 26.59
C LEU A 511 28.65 4.25 25.38
N GLY A 512 28.40 5.04 24.33
CA GLY A 512 29.27 5.17 23.15
C GLY A 512 30.40 6.21 23.29
N GLY A 513 30.53 6.88 24.44
CA GLY A 513 31.57 7.89 24.68
C GLY A 513 31.28 9.28 24.08
N GLU A 514 30.05 9.55 23.61
CA GLU A 514 29.66 10.79 22.91
C GLU A 514 29.14 11.88 23.87
N ARG A 515 29.77 12.03 25.05
CA ARG A 515 29.37 12.98 26.11
C ARG A 515 29.34 14.43 25.62
N GLU A 516 30.43 14.89 25.02
CA GLU A 516 30.55 16.29 24.59
C GLU A 516 29.56 16.66 23.48
N VAL A 517 29.27 15.71 22.59
CA VAL A 517 28.28 15.89 21.52
C VAL A 517 26.86 15.98 22.09
N LEU A 518 26.56 15.18 23.12
CA LEU A 518 25.28 15.28 23.82
C LEU A 518 25.14 16.63 24.53
N LEU A 519 26.18 17.11 25.20
CA LEU A 519 26.17 18.42 25.86
C LEU A 519 25.96 19.57 24.87
N ASP A 520 26.71 19.59 23.75
CA ASP A 520 26.52 20.58 22.69
C ASP A 520 25.10 20.52 22.08
N LEU A 521 24.51 19.33 21.92
CA LEU A 521 23.12 19.21 21.43
C LEU A 521 22.10 19.78 22.43
N LEU A 522 22.37 19.70 23.72
CA LEU A 522 21.49 20.16 24.80
C LEU A 522 21.65 21.64 25.13
N GLU A 523 22.74 22.29 24.70
CA GLU A 523 23.00 23.73 24.93
C GLU A 523 21.82 24.61 24.45
N ASP A 524 21.22 24.24 23.31
CA ASP A 524 20.10 24.98 22.71
C ASP A 524 18.73 24.64 23.34
N ARG A 525 18.68 23.79 24.39
CA ARG A 525 17.43 23.34 25.03
C ARG A 525 17.17 24.09 26.35
N PRO A 526 15.89 24.37 26.67
CA PRO A 526 15.53 24.79 28.01
C PRO A 526 15.93 23.71 29.02
N ARG A 527 16.65 24.11 30.09
CA ARG A 527 16.96 23.22 31.23
C ARG A 527 15.65 22.79 31.88
N THR A 528 15.23 21.59 31.56
CA THR A 528 14.02 20.92 32.08
C THR A 528 14.45 19.61 32.74
N GLY A 529 13.58 19.02 33.55
CA GLY A 529 13.94 17.93 34.47
C GLY A 529 14.78 16.78 33.89
N TRP A 530 14.53 16.34 32.65
CA TRP A 530 15.32 15.27 32.02
C TRP A 530 16.69 15.76 31.51
N VAL A 531 16.78 17.00 31.01
CA VAL A 531 18.05 17.61 30.57
C VAL A 531 18.99 17.74 31.77
N GLU A 532 18.47 18.26 32.88
CA GLU A 532 19.24 18.33 34.13
C GLU A 532 19.58 16.94 34.68
N ALA A 533 18.68 15.97 34.57
CA ALA A 533 18.97 14.59 34.99
C ALA A 533 20.05 13.95 34.11
N ALA A 534 20.07 14.24 32.80
CA ALA A 534 21.11 13.80 31.89
C ALA A 534 22.45 14.48 32.18
N GLU A 535 22.46 15.80 32.43
CA GLU A 535 23.66 16.55 32.84
C GLU A 535 24.20 16.07 34.19
N ARG A 536 23.35 15.83 35.20
CA ARG A 536 23.78 15.28 36.50
C ARG A 536 24.27 13.84 36.42
N ALA A 537 23.72 13.02 35.53
CA ALA A 537 24.25 11.67 35.28
C ALA A 537 25.59 11.68 34.54
N LEU A 538 25.99 12.84 34.00
CA LEU A 538 27.23 13.09 33.28
C LEU A 538 28.36 13.71 34.13
N GLU A 539 28.03 14.14 35.35
CA GLU A 539 28.94 14.57 36.42
C GLU A 539 29.32 13.38 37.29
#